data_AF-A0AAU8VE64-F1
#
_entry.id   AF-A0AAU8VE64-F1
#
_cell.length_a   1.000
_cell.length_b   1.000
_cell.length_c   1.000
_cell.angle_alpha   90.00
_cell.angle_beta   90.00
_cell.angle_gamma   90.00
#
_symmetry.space_group_name_H-M   'P 1'
#
loop_
_entity.id
_entity.type
_entity.pdbx_description
1 polymer ?
#
loop_
_entity_poly.entity_id
_entity_poly.type
_entity_poly.pdbx_seq_one_letter_code
_entity_poly.pdbx_strand_id
1 'polypeptide(L)'
;MQRFANNKPVADLFCPNCHEQYELKSKNQKTIGNSVPDGAYHTMLERIRSDTNPNFFFLAYKKADYSIRQLVLVPKHFITPDMIIPRNKGIKNRPNHIMCSINLAPLPESGKIFLIDNSRIIEPETVLKKWQSNLFLRNQNAERKGWLLAVMKCIDQLPEEFTLSQMYGFGNKLSIQFPQNNHIRDKIRQQLQILRDQNTIEFIGRGLYKKIDKLRPTPKAF
;
A
#
# COMPACT_ATOMS: atom_id res chain seq x y z
N MET A 1 -0.79 2.18 -21.74
CA MET A 1 -2.08 2.17 -20.99
C MET A 1 -3.17 2.72 -21.89
N GLN A 2 -4.39 2.24 -21.76
CA GLN A 2 -5.58 2.75 -22.44
C GLN A 2 -6.56 3.31 -21.40
N ARG A 3 -7.43 4.23 -21.82
CA ARG A 3 -8.47 4.83 -20.95
C ARG A 3 -9.73 3.99 -21.00
N PHE A 4 -10.40 3.83 -19.86
CA PHE A 4 -11.78 3.36 -19.87
C PHE A 4 -12.73 4.45 -20.38
N ALA A 5 -13.97 4.05 -20.73
CA ALA A 5 -15.03 4.99 -21.01
C ALA A 5 -15.32 5.86 -19.77
N ASN A 6 -15.73 7.11 -20.00
CA ASN A 6 -16.10 8.04 -18.94
C ASN A 6 -17.17 7.43 -18.02
N ASN A 7 -17.13 7.79 -16.73
CA ASN A 7 -18.04 7.32 -15.69
C ASN A 7 -17.90 5.84 -15.30
N LYS A 8 -16.85 5.14 -15.76
CA LYS A 8 -16.54 3.82 -15.19
C LYS A 8 -16.23 3.98 -13.69
N PRO A 9 -16.94 3.27 -12.79
CA PRO A 9 -16.69 3.41 -11.36
C PRO A 9 -15.29 2.92 -10.98
N VAL A 10 -14.48 3.83 -10.44
CA VAL A 10 -13.17 3.52 -9.84
C VAL A 10 -12.30 2.66 -10.78
N ALA A 11 -12.14 3.10 -12.02
CA ALA A 11 -11.10 2.67 -12.94
C ALA A 11 -10.99 3.65 -14.12
N ASP A 12 -9.89 4.39 -14.17
CA ASP A 12 -9.59 5.35 -15.24
C ASP A 12 -8.79 4.73 -16.39
N LEU A 13 -7.87 3.83 -16.06
CA LEU A 13 -6.89 3.28 -16.99
C LEU A 13 -6.81 1.75 -16.90
N PHE A 14 -6.38 1.12 -17.99
CA PHE A 14 -5.98 -0.29 -17.98
C PHE A 14 -4.76 -0.56 -18.86
N CYS A 15 -4.10 -1.67 -18.58
CA CYS A 15 -3.05 -2.20 -19.42
C CYS A 15 -3.63 -3.29 -20.34
N PRO A 16 -3.60 -3.14 -21.68
CA PRO A 16 -4.11 -4.16 -22.59
C PRO A 16 -3.28 -5.45 -22.59
N ASN A 17 -2.03 -5.40 -22.09
CA ASN A 17 -1.14 -6.56 -22.05
C ASN A 17 -1.36 -7.43 -20.80
N CYS A 18 -1.38 -6.81 -19.62
CA CYS A 18 -1.51 -7.55 -18.35
C CYS A 18 -2.90 -7.42 -17.70
N HIS A 19 -3.82 -6.69 -18.32
CA HIS A 19 -5.21 -6.50 -17.88
C HIS A 19 -5.37 -5.84 -16.50
N GLU A 20 -4.30 -5.31 -15.90
CA GLU A 20 -4.38 -4.52 -14.68
C GLU A 20 -5.18 -3.24 -14.90
N GLN A 21 -6.04 -2.92 -13.93
CA GLN A 21 -6.82 -1.69 -13.89
C GLN A 21 -6.15 -0.71 -12.93
N TYR A 22 -6.31 0.58 -13.22
CA TYR A 22 -5.75 1.67 -12.41
C TYR A 22 -6.77 2.79 -12.22
N GLU A 23 -6.83 3.30 -11.01
CA GLU A 23 -7.58 4.49 -10.62
C GLU A 23 -6.61 5.63 -10.33
N LEU A 24 -6.81 6.81 -10.91
CA LEU A 24 -6.00 7.99 -10.67
C LEU A 24 -6.70 8.92 -9.68
N LYS A 25 -5.98 9.28 -8.62
CA LYS A 25 -6.38 10.36 -7.70
C LYS A 25 -5.30 11.41 -7.68
N SER A 26 -5.70 12.67 -7.79
CA SER A 26 -4.77 13.80 -7.83
C SER A 26 -5.13 14.88 -6.83
N LYS A 27 -4.12 15.58 -6.32
CA LYS A 27 -4.31 16.75 -5.47
C LYS A 27 -3.22 17.79 -5.65
N ASN A 28 -3.60 19.06 -5.49
CA ASN A 28 -2.66 20.18 -5.45
C ASN A 28 -1.96 20.23 -4.08
N GLN A 29 -0.78 19.63 -3.97
CA GLN A 29 0.04 19.54 -2.76
C GLN A 29 1.50 19.28 -3.12
N LYS A 30 2.42 19.45 -2.16
CA LYS A 30 3.84 19.06 -2.32
C LYS A 30 4.01 17.54 -2.41
N THR A 31 3.23 16.79 -1.63
CA THR A 31 3.30 15.32 -1.55
C THR A 31 1.92 14.68 -1.56
N ILE A 32 1.85 13.37 -1.78
CA ILE A 32 0.59 12.60 -1.69
C ILE A 32 0.06 12.48 -0.26
N GLY A 33 0.88 12.78 0.77
CA GLY A 33 0.50 12.73 2.18
C GLY A 33 -0.10 11.39 2.64
N ASN A 34 -0.81 11.42 3.78
CA ASN A 34 -1.42 10.24 4.40
C ASN A 34 -2.92 10.08 4.12
N SER A 35 -3.54 11.03 3.42
CA SER A 35 -4.96 10.97 3.05
C SER A 35 -5.16 11.58 1.67
N VAL A 36 -5.98 10.90 0.87
CA VAL A 36 -6.35 11.32 -0.48
C VAL A 36 -7.88 11.35 -0.60
N PRO A 37 -8.48 12.50 -0.96
CA PRO A 37 -9.91 12.57 -1.23
C PRO A 37 -10.33 11.63 -2.35
N ASP A 38 -11.51 11.04 -2.22
CA ASP A 38 -12.10 10.15 -3.21
C ASP A 38 -13.60 10.44 -3.43
N GLY A 39 -14.25 9.68 -4.30
CA GLY A 39 -15.66 9.78 -4.66
C GLY A 39 -16.60 9.14 -3.63
N ALA A 40 -17.67 8.53 -4.15
CA ALA A 40 -18.73 7.93 -3.34
C ALA A 40 -18.21 6.74 -2.52
N TYR A 41 -18.50 6.75 -1.22
CA TYR A 41 -18.03 5.76 -0.26
C TYR A 41 -18.43 4.33 -0.62
N HIS A 42 -19.71 4.10 -0.87
CA HIS A 42 -20.25 2.76 -1.15
C HIS A 42 -19.65 2.18 -2.44
N THR A 43 -19.57 2.99 -3.49
CA THR A 43 -18.98 2.59 -4.78
C THR A 43 -17.49 2.24 -4.64
N MET A 44 -16.73 3.04 -3.89
CA MET A 44 -15.32 2.73 -3.60
C MET A 44 -15.21 1.41 -2.81
N LEU A 45 -16.01 1.24 -1.76
CA LEU A 45 -15.98 0.04 -0.92
C LEU A 45 -16.32 -1.23 -1.70
N GLU A 46 -17.34 -1.18 -2.56
CA GLU A 46 -17.70 -2.26 -3.48
C GLU A 46 -16.54 -2.59 -4.44
N ARG A 47 -15.91 -1.57 -5.04
CA ARG A 47 -14.79 -1.76 -5.96
C ARG A 47 -13.56 -2.36 -5.27
N ILE A 48 -13.24 -1.94 -4.04
CA ILE A 48 -12.15 -2.53 -3.25
C ILE A 48 -12.40 -4.01 -2.91
N ARG A 49 -13.65 -4.40 -2.71
CA ARG A 49 -14.05 -5.79 -2.41
C ARG A 49 -14.15 -6.68 -3.66
N SER A 50 -14.17 -6.10 -4.86
CA SER A 50 -14.32 -6.85 -6.11
C SER A 50 -13.03 -7.54 -6.56
N ASP A 51 -13.16 -8.63 -7.32
CA ASP A 51 -12.02 -9.35 -7.93
C ASP A 51 -11.25 -8.50 -8.96
N THR A 52 -11.89 -7.44 -9.46
CA THR A 52 -11.31 -6.50 -10.42
C THR A 52 -10.95 -5.16 -9.77
N ASN A 53 -10.64 -5.16 -8.47
CA ASN A 53 -10.20 -3.96 -7.76
C ASN A 53 -8.98 -3.32 -8.46
N PRO A 54 -8.93 -1.99 -8.61
CA PRO A 54 -7.87 -1.32 -9.33
C PRO A 54 -6.62 -1.15 -8.46
N ASN A 55 -5.47 -1.01 -9.11
CA ASN A 55 -4.30 -0.37 -8.50
C ASN A 55 -4.54 1.14 -8.45
N PHE A 56 -3.83 1.87 -7.60
CA PHE A 56 -4.04 3.30 -7.44
C PHE A 56 -2.81 4.10 -7.88
N PHE A 57 -3.03 5.11 -8.71
CA PHE A 57 -2.08 6.19 -8.91
C PHE A 57 -2.47 7.37 -8.03
N PHE A 58 -1.54 7.82 -7.19
CA PHE A 58 -1.67 9.03 -6.39
C PHE A 58 -0.72 10.09 -6.93
N LEU A 59 -1.28 11.19 -7.42
CA LEU A 59 -0.54 12.27 -8.05
C LEU A 59 -0.61 13.54 -7.19
N ALA A 60 0.54 14.08 -6.82
CA ALA A 60 0.66 15.40 -6.22
C ALA A 60 1.25 16.37 -7.26
N TYR A 61 0.58 17.49 -7.48
CA TYR A 61 1.03 18.52 -8.43
C TYR A 61 1.04 19.91 -7.79
N LYS A 62 1.80 20.84 -8.39
CA LYS A 62 1.77 22.26 -8.03
C LYS A 62 0.82 23.00 -8.96
N LYS A 63 -0.27 23.58 -8.42
CA LYS A 63 -1.29 24.27 -9.23
C LYS A 63 -0.76 25.48 -10.03
N ALA A 64 0.30 26.13 -9.57
CA ALA A 64 0.83 27.33 -10.23
C ALA A 64 1.37 27.06 -11.64
N ASP A 65 1.95 25.88 -11.87
CA ASP A 65 2.62 25.51 -13.13
C ASP A 65 2.23 24.10 -13.62
N TYR A 66 1.28 23.46 -12.94
CA TYR A 66 0.85 22.08 -13.15
C TYR A 66 1.99 21.04 -13.14
N SER A 67 3.16 21.39 -12.59
CA SER A 67 4.28 20.46 -12.48
C SER A 67 3.95 19.31 -11.53
N ILE A 68 4.28 18.09 -11.95
CA ILE A 68 4.13 16.90 -11.11
C ILE A 68 5.24 16.91 -10.06
N ARG A 69 4.85 16.81 -8.79
CA ARG A 69 5.75 16.73 -7.63
C ARG A 69 5.99 15.29 -7.23
N GLN A 70 4.93 14.50 -7.17
CA GLN A 70 5.00 13.07 -6.92
C GLN A 70 3.95 12.32 -7.75
N LEU A 71 4.32 11.12 -8.19
CA LEU A 71 3.40 10.12 -8.73
C LEU A 71 3.74 8.79 -8.09
N VAL A 72 2.79 8.22 -7.35
CA VAL A 72 2.96 6.98 -6.58
C VAL A 72 1.96 5.95 -7.05
N LEU A 73 2.43 4.77 -7.39
CA LEU A 73 1.62 3.58 -7.61
C LEU A 73 1.49 2.80 -6.31
N VAL A 74 0.26 2.53 -5.92
CA VAL A 74 -0.07 1.62 -4.83
C VAL A 74 -0.77 0.39 -5.42
N PRO A 75 -0.15 -0.79 -5.34
CA PRO A 75 -0.77 -2.01 -5.85
C PRO A 75 -2.08 -2.32 -5.12
N LYS A 76 -3.07 -2.85 -5.83
CA LYS A 76 -4.44 -3.10 -5.35
C LYS A 76 -4.52 -3.92 -4.07
N HIS A 77 -3.59 -4.86 -3.88
CA HIS A 77 -3.55 -5.73 -2.71
C HIS A 77 -3.06 -5.04 -1.42
N PHE A 78 -2.67 -3.77 -1.48
CA PHE A 78 -2.37 -2.97 -0.30
C PHE A 78 -3.56 -2.16 0.22
N ILE A 79 -4.57 -1.90 -0.61
CA ILE A 79 -5.73 -1.12 -0.20
C ILE A 79 -6.79 -2.06 0.39
N THR A 80 -7.10 -1.86 1.67
CA THR A 80 -8.12 -2.64 2.38
C THR A 80 -9.37 -1.80 2.64
N PRO A 81 -10.53 -2.42 2.92
CA PRO A 81 -11.75 -1.71 3.28
C PRO A 81 -11.58 -0.69 4.40
N ASP A 82 -10.78 -1.01 5.42
CA ASP A 82 -10.55 -0.14 6.59
C ASP A 82 -9.76 1.14 6.24
N MET A 83 -9.14 1.20 5.07
CA MET A 83 -8.48 2.40 4.57
C MET A 83 -9.48 3.38 3.92
N ILE A 84 -10.71 2.97 3.65
CA ILE A 84 -11.73 3.82 3.03
C ILE A 84 -12.54 4.49 4.14
N ILE A 85 -12.31 5.78 4.36
CA ILE A 85 -12.89 6.54 5.47
C ILE A 85 -14.07 7.39 4.95
N PRO A 86 -15.31 7.12 5.40
CA PRO A 86 -16.47 7.91 4.99
C PRO A 86 -16.43 9.31 5.61
N ARG A 87 -16.98 10.30 4.91
CA ARG A 87 -17.27 11.62 5.48
C ARG A 87 -18.52 11.54 6.35
N ASN A 88 -18.55 12.35 7.40
CA ASN A 88 -19.68 12.40 8.35
C ASN A 88 -21.00 12.88 7.72
N LYS A 89 -20.94 13.65 6.64
CA LYS A 89 -22.12 14.21 5.95
C LYS A 89 -21.99 13.99 4.45
N GLY A 90 -23.14 13.78 3.79
CA GLY A 90 -23.22 13.79 2.34
C GLY A 90 -23.08 15.18 1.74
N ILE A 91 -23.21 15.27 0.42
CA ILE A 91 -23.08 16.53 -0.31
C ILE A 91 -24.33 17.39 -0.08
N LYS A 92 -24.18 18.73 0.00
CA LYS A 92 -25.25 19.70 0.30
C LYS A 92 -26.58 19.45 -0.45
N ASN A 93 -26.52 19.08 -1.73
CA ASN A 93 -27.71 18.85 -2.57
C ASN A 93 -28.02 17.35 -2.79
N ARG A 94 -27.23 16.45 -2.20
CA ARG A 94 -27.36 14.99 -2.28
C ARG A 94 -26.97 14.40 -0.91
N PRO A 95 -27.80 14.57 0.14
CA PRO A 95 -27.43 14.24 1.52
C PRO A 95 -27.11 12.74 1.74
N ASN A 96 -27.68 11.85 0.92
CA ASN A 96 -27.41 10.42 0.95
C ASN A 96 -26.13 10.04 0.17
N HIS A 97 -25.54 10.97 -0.57
CA HIS A 97 -24.29 10.73 -1.32
C HIS A 97 -23.10 10.98 -0.40
N ILE A 98 -22.74 9.96 0.38
CA ILE A 98 -21.59 9.98 1.28
C ILE A 98 -20.31 9.84 0.47
N MET A 99 -19.43 10.83 0.57
CA MET A 99 -18.09 10.79 -0.04
C MET A 99 -17.09 10.15 0.91
N CYS A 100 -15.92 9.75 0.41
CA CYS A 100 -14.87 9.17 1.25
C CYS A 100 -13.48 9.77 0.98
N SER A 101 -12.52 9.32 1.78
CA SER A 101 -11.10 9.51 1.54
C SER A 101 -10.37 8.18 1.76
N ILE A 102 -9.24 8.02 1.09
CA ILE A 102 -8.36 6.86 1.27
C ILE A 102 -7.27 7.25 2.29
N ASN A 103 -7.25 6.57 3.43
CA ASN A 103 -6.23 6.71 4.47
C ASN A 103 -5.01 5.84 4.12
N LEU A 104 -3.91 6.50 3.76
CA LEU A 104 -2.64 5.88 3.40
C LEU A 104 -1.68 5.75 4.59
N ALA A 105 -2.02 6.24 5.79
CA ALA A 105 -1.17 6.11 6.97
C ALA A 105 -0.80 4.65 7.32
N PRO A 106 -1.72 3.66 7.20
CA PRO A 106 -1.40 2.26 7.49
C PRO A 106 -0.52 1.58 6.44
N LEU A 107 -0.33 2.21 5.26
CA LEU A 107 0.37 1.62 4.13
C LEU A 107 1.86 1.40 4.47
N PRO A 108 2.38 0.17 4.33
CA PRO A 108 3.82 -0.08 4.39
C PRO A 108 4.57 0.68 3.28
N GLU A 109 5.82 1.04 3.53
CA GLU A 109 6.63 1.81 2.56
C GLU A 109 6.85 1.03 1.25
N SER A 110 6.95 -0.30 1.32
CA SER A 110 7.00 -1.18 0.13
C SER A 110 5.75 -1.12 -0.74
N GLY A 111 4.60 -0.72 -0.18
CA GLY A 111 3.35 -0.50 -0.93
C GLY A 111 3.30 0.83 -1.67
N LYS A 112 4.24 1.76 -1.41
CA LYS A 112 4.36 3.06 -2.09
C LYS A 112 5.45 2.98 -3.16
N ILE A 113 5.06 2.62 -4.37
CA ILE A 113 5.99 2.54 -5.50
C ILE A 113 6.03 3.90 -6.18
N PHE A 114 7.07 4.69 -5.93
CA PHE A 114 7.26 6.00 -6.57
C PHE A 114 7.66 5.84 -8.05
N LEU A 115 6.94 6.52 -8.93
CA LEU A 115 7.26 6.68 -10.36
C LEU A 115 7.91 8.04 -10.61
N ILE A 116 7.44 9.05 -9.87
CA ILE A 116 8.03 10.38 -9.80
C ILE A 116 8.11 10.75 -8.33
N ASP A 117 9.27 11.19 -7.87
CA ASP A 117 9.46 11.74 -6.53
C ASP A 117 10.32 13.00 -6.56
N ASN A 118 9.92 14.03 -5.81
CA ASN A 118 10.55 15.35 -5.84
C ASN A 118 10.79 15.88 -7.26
N SER A 119 9.79 15.70 -8.13
CA SER A 119 9.84 16.05 -9.57
C SER A 119 10.92 15.34 -10.39
N ARG A 120 11.49 14.24 -9.89
CA ARG A 120 12.43 13.38 -10.62
C ARG A 120 11.77 12.06 -10.97
N ILE A 121 11.98 11.59 -12.19
CA ILE A 121 11.51 10.29 -12.65
C ILE A 121 12.35 9.20 -11.96
N ILE A 122 11.68 8.16 -11.47
CA ILE A 122 12.32 6.97 -10.92
C ILE A 122 12.54 5.97 -12.06
N GLU A 123 13.72 5.37 -12.12
CA GLU A 123 14.10 4.40 -13.16
C GLU A 123 13.07 3.27 -13.30
N PRO A 124 12.58 2.97 -14.52
CA PRO A 124 11.55 1.95 -14.74
C PRO A 124 11.91 0.57 -14.21
N GLU A 125 13.18 0.17 -14.25
CA GLU A 125 13.64 -1.11 -13.71
C GLU A 125 13.47 -1.17 -12.18
N THR A 126 13.73 -0.06 -11.49
CA THR A 126 13.52 0.07 -10.04
C THR A 126 12.03 -0.07 -9.70
N VAL A 127 11.17 0.60 -10.48
CA VAL A 127 9.71 0.51 -10.34
C VAL A 127 9.24 -0.93 -10.54
N LEU A 128 9.74 -1.62 -11.58
CA LEU A 128 9.37 -2.99 -11.89
C LEU A 128 9.81 -3.97 -10.80
N LYS A 129 11.04 -3.85 -10.28
CA LYS A 129 11.53 -4.68 -9.15
C LYS A 129 10.65 -4.50 -7.91
N LYS A 130 10.30 -3.26 -7.55
CA LYS A 130 9.37 -2.97 -6.45
C LYS A 130 7.97 -3.52 -6.69
N TRP A 131 7.49 -3.49 -7.93
CA TRP A 131 6.19 -4.06 -8.27
C TRP A 131 6.19 -5.58 -8.10
N GLN A 132 7.18 -6.26 -8.68
CA GLN A 132 7.33 -7.71 -8.63
C GLN A 132 7.49 -8.24 -7.21
N SER A 133 8.26 -7.53 -6.37
CA SER A 133 8.54 -7.96 -4.99
C SER A 133 7.31 -8.00 -4.08
N ASN A 134 6.22 -7.35 -4.49
CA ASN A 134 4.95 -7.28 -3.75
C ASN A 134 3.88 -8.25 -4.27
N LEU A 135 4.11 -8.92 -5.40
CA LEU A 135 3.08 -9.76 -6.05
C LEU A 135 2.61 -10.93 -5.18
N PHE A 136 3.43 -11.41 -4.23
CA PHE A 136 3.07 -12.48 -3.30
C PHE A 136 1.84 -12.17 -2.44
N LEU A 137 1.52 -10.89 -2.23
CA LEU A 137 0.34 -10.44 -1.48
C LEU A 137 -0.97 -10.70 -2.23
N ARG A 138 -0.92 -10.93 -3.55
CA ARG A 138 -2.12 -11.23 -4.37
C ARG A 138 -2.78 -12.54 -3.95
N ASN A 139 -1.98 -13.52 -3.56
CA ASN A 139 -2.45 -14.87 -3.25
C ASN A 139 -2.87 -15.02 -1.77
N GLN A 140 -2.91 -13.92 -1.00
CA GLN A 140 -3.29 -13.95 0.41
C GLN A 140 -4.76 -13.53 0.58
N ASN A 141 -5.47 -14.27 1.44
CA ASN A 141 -6.83 -13.90 1.86
C ASN A 141 -6.83 -12.57 2.66
N ALA A 142 -8.01 -11.99 2.87
CA ALA A 142 -8.15 -10.68 3.50
C ALA A 142 -7.53 -10.60 4.91
N GLU A 143 -7.75 -11.61 5.75
CA GLU A 143 -7.24 -11.64 7.13
C GLU A 143 -5.71 -11.69 7.15
N ARG A 144 -5.11 -12.65 6.42
CA ARG A 144 -3.65 -12.80 6.37
C ARG A 144 -3.00 -11.57 5.76
N LYS A 145 -3.61 -10.99 4.72
CA LYS A 145 -3.17 -9.73 4.12
C LYS A 145 -3.16 -8.60 5.14
N GLY A 146 -4.24 -8.43 5.92
CA GLY A 146 -4.29 -7.41 6.98
C GLY A 146 -3.13 -7.54 7.97
N TRP A 147 -2.86 -8.76 8.45
CA TRP A 147 -1.74 -9.04 9.34
C TRP A 147 -0.37 -8.76 8.71
N LEU A 148 -0.14 -9.21 7.47
CA LEU A 148 1.11 -8.97 6.75
C LEU A 148 1.37 -7.47 6.60
N LEU A 149 0.37 -6.70 6.17
CA LEU A 149 0.50 -5.25 6.02
C LEU A 149 0.81 -4.56 7.35
N ALA A 150 0.11 -4.95 8.43
CA ALA A 150 0.36 -4.39 9.75
C ALA A 150 1.79 -4.69 10.26
N VAL A 151 2.26 -5.93 10.09
CA VAL A 151 3.61 -6.34 10.48
C VAL A 151 4.68 -5.66 9.61
N MET A 152 4.47 -5.56 8.30
CA MET A 152 5.36 -4.80 7.40
C MET A 152 5.46 -3.34 7.86
N LYS A 153 4.34 -2.72 8.25
CA LYS A 153 4.33 -1.35 8.77
C LYS A 153 5.07 -1.19 10.11
N CYS A 154 5.05 -2.22 10.95
CA CYS A 154 5.86 -2.26 12.16
C CYS A 154 7.35 -2.34 11.82
N ILE A 155 7.73 -3.21 10.88
CA ILE A 155 9.11 -3.37 10.42
C ILE A 155 9.64 -2.06 9.83
N ASP A 156 8.84 -1.31 9.07
CA ASP A 156 9.23 -0.01 8.51
C ASP A 156 9.73 0.99 9.57
N GLN A 157 9.23 0.90 10.80
CA GLN A 157 9.61 1.78 11.92
C GLN A 157 10.88 1.33 12.66
N LEU A 158 11.41 0.14 12.34
CA LEU A 158 12.62 -0.41 12.95
C LEU A 158 13.87 -0.12 12.10
N PRO A 159 15.08 -0.22 12.68
CA PRO A 159 16.34 -0.18 11.92
C PRO A 159 16.47 -1.29 10.87
N GLU A 160 17.52 -1.23 10.03
CA GLU A 160 17.82 -2.24 9.00
C GLU A 160 17.94 -3.64 9.62
N GLU A 161 18.63 -3.74 10.75
CA GLU A 161 18.70 -4.94 11.59
C GLU A 161 17.87 -4.74 12.85
N PHE A 162 17.00 -5.70 13.18
CA PHE A 162 16.06 -5.58 14.29
C PHE A 162 15.81 -6.93 14.97
N THR A 163 15.31 -6.87 16.21
CA THR A 163 15.10 -8.03 17.06
C THR A 163 13.62 -8.40 17.18
N LEU A 164 13.36 -9.64 17.59
CA LEU A 164 12.02 -10.12 17.93
C LEU A 164 11.43 -9.34 19.12
N SER A 165 12.27 -8.92 20.05
CA SER A 165 11.85 -8.08 21.19
C SER A 165 11.32 -6.72 20.72
N GLN A 166 12.02 -6.06 19.79
CA GLN A 166 11.54 -4.82 19.18
C GLN A 166 10.20 -5.01 18.45
N MET A 167 10.02 -6.14 17.76
CA MET A 167 8.73 -6.47 17.15
C MET A 167 7.62 -6.66 18.18
N TYR A 168 7.90 -7.30 19.32
CA TYR A 168 6.95 -7.44 20.40
C TYR A 168 6.58 -6.11 21.07
N GLY A 169 7.41 -5.07 20.95
CA GLY A 169 7.07 -3.70 21.35
C GLY A 169 5.82 -3.16 20.65
N PHE A 170 5.45 -3.69 19.48
CA PHE A 170 4.22 -3.32 18.77
C PHE A 170 2.98 -4.14 19.20
N GLY A 171 3.10 -5.02 20.20
CA GLY A 171 2.03 -5.93 20.61
C GLY A 171 0.72 -5.22 20.94
N ASN A 172 0.76 -4.13 21.70
CA ASN A 172 -0.45 -3.37 22.06
C ASN A 172 -1.13 -2.75 20.83
N LYS A 173 -0.34 -2.16 19.93
CA LYS A 173 -0.83 -1.57 18.67
C LYS A 173 -1.53 -2.63 17.81
N LEU A 174 -0.90 -3.80 17.67
CA LEU A 174 -1.45 -4.90 16.88
C LEU A 174 -2.68 -5.52 17.55
N SER A 175 -2.73 -5.60 18.88
CA SER A 175 -3.90 -6.06 19.63
C SER A 175 -5.13 -5.16 19.40
N ILE A 176 -4.94 -3.84 19.41
CA ILE A 176 -6.01 -2.88 19.10
C ILE A 176 -6.51 -3.06 17.66
N GLN A 177 -5.60 -3.30 16.71
CA GLN A 177 -5.95 -3.49 15.31
C GLN A 177 -6.62 -4.84 15.03
N PHE A 178 -6.29 -5.88 15.80
CA PHE A 178 -6.80 -7.24 15.65
C PHE A 178 -7.35 -7.77 16.98
N PRO A 179 -8.47 -7.20 17.48
CA PRO A 179 -8.96 -7.44 18.85
C PRO A 179 -9.41 -8.89 19.10
N GLN A 180 -9.67 -9.66 18.04
CA GLN A 180 -10.08 -11.06 18.13
C GLN A 180 -8.91 -12.04 18.29
N ASN A 181 -7.66 -11.56 18.25
CA ASN A 181 -6.48 -12.42 18.32
C ASN A 181 -5.80 -12.35 19.71
N ASN A 182 -5.93 -13.42 20.48
CA ASN A 182 -5.31 -13.52 21.81
C ASN A 182 -3.82 -13.94 21.79
N HIS A 183 -3.26 -14.23 20.61
CA HIS A 183 -1.92 -14.80 20.42
C HIS A 183 -1.04 -13.89 19.55
N ILE A 184 -1.00 -12.59 19.87
CA ILE A 184 -0.31 -11.56 19.06
C ILE A 184 1.16 -11.91 18.80
N ARG A 185 1.91 -12.35 19.82
CA ARG A 185 3.34 -12.69 19.68
C ARG A 185 3.55 -13.85 18.72
N ASP A 186 2.69 -14.86 18.76
CA ASP A 186 2.77 -16.04 17.89
C ASP A 186 2.43 -15.65 16.46
N LYS A 187 1.41 -14.80 16.28
CA LYS A 187 1.03 -14.24 14.98
C LYS A 187 2.14 -13.39 14.37
N ILE A 188 2.85 -12.59 15.17
CA ILE A 188 4.06 -11.84 14.73
C ILE A 188 5.11 -12.82 14.20
N ARG A 189 5.46 -13.88 14.95
CA ARG A 189 6.44 -14.88 14.50
C ARG A 189 6.02 -15.55 13.20
N GLN A 190 4.74 -15.90 13.07
CA GLN A 190 4.18 -16.45 11.82
C GLN A 190 4.35 -15.47 10.65
N GLN A 191 4.04 -14.18 10.83
CA GLN A 191 4.18 -13.20 9.75
C GLN A 191 5.64 -12.98 9.36
N LEU A 192 6.57 -12.97 10.32
CA LEU A 192 8.01 -12.85 10.04
C LEU A 192 8.53 -14.04 9.21
N GLN A 193 8.05 -15.27 9.47
CA GLN A 193 8.40 -16.44 8.66
C GLN A 193 7.92 -16.28 7.22
N ILE A 194 6.68 -15.83 7.01
CA ILE A 194 6.15 -15.55 5.67
C ILE A 194 7.02 -14.49 4.97
N LEU A 195 7.33 -13.38 5.64
CA LEU A 195 8.15 -12.30 5.05
C LEU A 195 9.56 -12.76 4.71
N ARG A 196 10.14 -13.67 5.50
CA ARG A 196 11.41 -14.33 5.19
C ARG A 196 11.32 -15.17 3.93
N ASP A 197 10.30 -16.03 3.83
CA ASP A 197 10.13 -16.92 2.67
C ASP A 197 9.87 -16.14 1.37
N GLN A 198 9.45 -14.87 1.48
CA GLN A 198 9.28 -13.93 0.36
C GLN A 198 10.50 -13.02 0.13
N ASN A 199 11.64 -13.35 0.73
CA ASN A 199 12.90 -12.59 0.67
C ASN A 199 12.71 -11.11 1.02
N THR A 200 11.78 -10.77 1.92
CA THR A 200 11.58 -9.39 2.40
C THR A 200 12.47 -9.09 3.61
N ILE A 201 12.72 -10.11 4.43
CA ILE A 201 13.65 -10.07 5.55
C ILE A 201 14.50 -11.34 5.57
N GLU A 202 15.64 -11.29 6.25
CA GLU A 202 16.51 -12.43 6.52
C GLU A 202 16.51 -12.74 8.02
N PHE A 203 16.67 -14.02 8.38
CA PHE A 203 16.85 -14.46 9.76
C PHE A 203 18.34 -14.68 10.00
N ILE A 204 19.00 -13.72 10.65
CA ILE A 204 20.46 -13.77 10.89
C ILE A 204 20.81 -14.70 12.05
N GLY A 205 19.91 -14.81 13.04
CA GLY A 205 20.15 -15.60 14.23
C GLY A 205 18.93 -15.64 15.14
N ARG A 206 19.10 -16.17 16.36
CA ARG A 206 18.00 -16.38 17.32
C ARG A 206 17.31 -15.06 17.67
N GLY A 207 16.18 -14.79 17.00
CA GLY A 207 15.39 -13.57 17.19
C GLY A 207 16.03 -12.31 16.64
N LEU A 208 16.98 -12.42 15.70
CA LEU A 208 17.62 -11.30 15.00
C LEU A 208 17.30 -11.37 13.51
N TYR A 209 16.87 -10.25 12.94
CA TYR A 209 16.38 -10.13 11.58
C TYR A 209 17.03 -8.95 10.85
N LYS A 210 17.10 -9.03 9.52
CA LYS A 210 17.57 -7.95 8.65
C LYS A 210 16.60 -7.68 7.51
N LYS A 211 16.37 -6.42 7.18
CA LYS A 211 15.60 -6.04 5.99
C LYS A 211 16.43 -6.33 4.75
N ILE A 212 15.83 -6.99 3.76
CA ILE A 212 16.49 -7.23 2.47
C ILE A 212 16.24 -6.01 1.58
N ASP A 213 17.32 -5.32 1.21
CA ASP A 213 17.26 -4.28 0.20
C ASP A 213 17.26 -4.90 -1.21
N LYS A 214 16.06 -5.11 -1.76
CA LYS A 214 15.85 -5.68 -3.10
C LYS A 214 16.34 -4.77 -4.25
N LEU A 215 16.84 -3.57 -3.94
CA LEU A 215 17.41 -2.65 -4.92
C LEU A 215 18.93 -2.64 -4.93
N ARG A 216 19.59 -3.16 -3.88
CA ARG A 216 21.04 -3.35 -3.89
C ARG A 216 21.36 -4.59 -4.72
N PRO A 217 22.29 -4.52 -5.69
CA PRO A 217 22.79 -5.72 -6.35
C PRO A 217 23.43 -6.63 -5.29
N THR A 218 23.07 -7.91 -5.29
CA THR A 218 23.81 -8.92 -4.53
C THR A 218 25.27 -8.87 -4.99
N PRO A 219 26.24 -8.77 -4.06
CA PRO A 219 27.64 -8.94 -4.43
C PRO A 219 27.77 -10.26 -5.18
N LYS A 220 28.31 -10.23 -6.40
CA LYS A 220 28.70 -11.48 -7.06
C LYS A 220 29.71 -12.15 -6.13
N ALA A 221 29.38 -13.33 -5.64
CA ALA A 221 30.38 -14.19 -5.02
C ALA A 221 31.47 -14.41 -6.08
N PHE A 222 32.70 -14.00 -5.76
CA PHE A 222 33.89 -14.34 -6.53
C PHE A 222 34.26 -15.79 -6.29
#